data_AF-A0A174YU78-F1
#
_entry.id   AF-A0A174YU78-F1
#
_cell.length_a   1.000
_cell.length_b   1.000
_cell.length_c   1.000
_cell.angle_alpha   90.00
_cell.angle_beta   90.00
_cell.angle_gamma   90.00
#
_symmetry.space_group_name_H-M   'P 1'
#
loop_
_entity.id
_entity.type
_entity.pdbx_description
1 polymer ?
#
loop_
_entity_poly.entity_id
_entity_poly.type
_entity_poly.pdbx_seq_one_letter_code
_entity_poly.pdbx_strand_id
1 'polypeptide(L)'
;MTDSILNSIKGLLYIDESEKGFDSDIIMHINSVFMVLNQLGVGPDEGFTISDDSATWSDFLGKDKSLEGVKTYVYMKVRMIFDPPTSSSVMDSMKRSIDEFEWRLNIAASNKK
;
A
#
# COMPACT_ATOMS: atom_id res chain seq x y z
N MET A 1 -6.14 -10.67 -10.70
CA MET A 1 -5.57 -9.95 -9.55
C MET A 1 -6.28 -10.45 -8.33
N THR A 2 -5.53 -11.00 -7.38
CA THR A 2 -6.03 -11.45 -6.08
C THR A 2 -6.48 -10.21 -5.29
N ASP A 3 -7.68 -10.23 -4.70
CA ASP A 3 -8.20 -9.09 -3.90
C ASP A 3 -7.47 -8.97 -2.55
N SER A 4 -6.75 -10.02 -2.15
CA SER A 4 -5.88 -10.05 -0.97
C SER A 4 -4.79 -8.97 -1.05
N ILE A 5 -4.69 -8.16 0.01
CA ILE A 5 -3.71 -7.09 0.12
C ILE A 5 -2.31 -7.69 0.07
N LEU A 6 -1.98 -8.63 0.95
CA LEU A 6 -0.66 -9.23 1.04
C LEU A 6 -0.23 -9.88 -0.28
N ASN A 7 -1.08 -10.73 -0.85
CA ASN A 7 -0.74 -11.46 -2.08
C ASN A 7 -0.60 -10.52 -3.28
N SER A 8 -1.41 -9.46 -3.36
CA SER A 8 -1.26 -8.46 -4.41
C SER A 8 0.08 -7.70 -4.32
N ILE A 9 0.53 -7.36 -3.11
CA ILE A 9 1.82 -6.69 -2.89
C ILE A 9 2.98 -7.65 -3.18
N LYS A 10 2.90 -8.91 -2.73
CA LYS A 10 3.87 -9.96 -3.06
C LYS A 10 4.01 -10.14 -4.57
N GLY A 11 2.90 -10.23 -5.29
CA GLY A 11 2.90 -10.33 -6.75
C GLY A 11 3.60 -9.16 -7.44
N LEU A 12 3.42 -7.93 -6.93
CA LEU A 12 4.11 -6.73 -7.44
C LEU A 12 5.60 -6.67 -7.09
N LEU A 13 6.03 -7.41 -6.06
CA LEU A 13 7.43 -7.63 -5.68
C LEU A 13 8.03 -8.87 -6.34
N TYR A 14 7.29 -9.55 -7.24
CA TYR A 14 7.70 -10.79 -7.89
C TYR A 14 7.94 -11.96 -6.91
N ILE A 15 7.19 -11.99 -5.81
CA ILE A 15 7.20 -13.06 -4.81
C ILE A 15 5.93 -13.90 -5.00
N ASP A 16 6.10 -15.22 -5.07
CA ASP A 16 4.98 -16.15 -5.20
C ASP A 16 4.09 -16.15 -3.94
N GLU A 17 2.78 -16.31 -4.10
CA GLU A 17 1.83 -16.31 -2.98
C GLU A 17 2.14 -17.43 -1.96
N SER A 18 2.69 -18.56 -2.42
CA SER A 18 3.08 -19.71 -1.59
C SER A 18 4.38 -19.50 -0.79
N GLU A 19 5.21 -18.51 -1.13
CA GLU A 19 6.44 -18.21 -0.42
C GLU A 19 6.16 -17.41 0.86
N LYS A 20 6.14 -18.07 2.02
CA LYS A 20 5.72 -17.46 3.29
C LYS A 20 6.86 -16.81 4.10
N GLY A 21 8.12 -16.97 3.69
CA GLY A 21 9.29 -16.50 4.43
C GLY A 21 9.37 -14.98 4.61
N PHE A 22 8.72 -14.23 3.73
CA PHE A 22 8.71 -12.76 3.75
C PHE A 22 7.40 -12.15 4.27
N ASP A 23 6.39 -12.97 4.58
CA ASP A 23 5.04 -12.47 4.89
C ASP A 23 5.07 -11.52 6.09
N SER A 24 5.79 -11.87 7.16
CA SER A 24 5.90 -11.03 8.36
C SER A 24 6.49 -9.64 8.07
N ASP A 25 7.54 -9.58 7.23
CA ASP A 25 8.24 -8.32 6.94
C ASP A 25 7.39 -7.43 6.02
N ILE A 26 6.79 -8.03 4.99
CA ILE A 26 5.90 -7.33 4.07
C ILE A 26 4.65 -6.82 4.82
N ILE A 27 4.05 -7.63 5.70
CA ILE A 27 2.93 -7.22 6.56
C ILE A 27 3.31 -6.03 7.43
N MET A 28 4.50 -6.07 8.07
CA MET A 28 4.98 -4.97 8.92
C MET A 28 5.07 -3.65 8.14
N HIS A 29 5.59 -3.70 6.92
CA HIS A 29 5.69 -2.53 6.05
C HIS A 29 4.32 -2.05 5.56
N ILE A 30 3.43 -2.96 5.14
CA ILE A 30 2.05 -2.62 4.75
C ILE A 30 1.33 -1.90 5.88
N ASN A 31 1.38 -2.44 7.10
CA ASN A 31 0.73 -1.85 8.28
C ASN A 31 1.29 -0.47 8.62
N SER A 32 2.60 -0.27 8.42
CA SER A 32 3.22 1.05 8.57
C SER A 32 2.67 2.06 7.55
N VAL A 33 2.42 1.63 6.31
CA VAL A 33 1.81 2.48 5.29
C VAL A 33 0.33 2.76 5.59
N PHE A 34 -0.42 1.79 6.12
CA PHE A 34 -1.81 2.02 6.54
C PHE A 34 -1.92 3.03 7.68
N MET A 35 -0.97 3.02 8.62
CA MET A 35 -0.91 4.07 9.65
C MET A 35 -0.73 5.47 9.05
N VAL A 36 0.12 5.62 8.02
CA VAL A 36 0.27 6.89 7.29
C VAL A 36 -1.01 7.28 6.55
N LEU A 37 -1.64 6.33 5.83
CA LEU A 37 -2.89 6.59 5.11
C LEU A 37 -4.02 7.03 6.05
N ASN A 38 -4.14 6.41 7.22
CA ASN A 38 -5.13 6.82 8.23
C ASN A 38 -4.89 8.26 8.70
N GLN A 39 -3.64 8.69 8.90
CA GLN A 39 -3.31 10.10 9.23
C GLN A 39 -3.69 11.08 8.10
N LEU A 40 -3.67 10.64 6.85
CA LEU A 40 -4.15 11.40 5.70
C LEU A 40 -5.68 11.42 5.58
N GLY A 41 -6.39 10.67 6.42
CA GLY A 41 -7.85 10.49 6.37
C GLY A 41 -8.32 9.43 5.36
N VAL A 42 -7.44 8.49 4.99
CA VAL A 42 -7.75 7.40 4.05
C VAL A 42 -7.88 6.08 4.80
N GLY A 43 -8.99 5.38 4.56
CA GLY A 43 -9.32 4.11 5.20
C GLY A 43 -10.27 4.26 6.40
N PRO A 44 -10.47 3.21 7.20
CA PRO A 44 -11.34 3.25 8.39
C PRO A 44 -10.82 4.21 9.48
N ASP A 45 -11.74 4.83 10.22
CA ASP A 45 -11.42 5.82 11.27
C ASP A 45 -10.55 5.23 12.41
N GLU A 46 -10.81 3.98 12.81
CA GLU A 46 -10.05 3.28 13.87
C GLU A 46 -8.67 2.77 13.39
N GLY A 47 -8.32 3.02 12.13
CA GLY A 47 -7.15 2.45 11.48
C GLY A 47 -7.43 1.08 10.86
N PHE A 48 -6.39 0.51 10.23
CA PHE A 48 -6.48 -0.80 9.60
C PHE A 48 -5.13 -1.50 9.64
N THR A 49 -5.14 -2.81 9.90
CA THR A 49 -3.95 -3.66 9.92
C THR A 49 -4.29 -5.04 9.37
N ILE A 50 -3.30 -5.70 8.77
CA ILE A 50 -3.40 -7.10 8.35
C ILE A 50 -2.48 -7.98 9.18
N SER A 51 -2.88 -9.23 9.38
CA SER A 51 -2.11 -10.28 10.07
C SER A 51 -1.71 -11.45 9.16
N ASP A 52 -2.33 -11.55 7.99
CA ASP A 52 -2.23 -12.68 7.07
C ASP A 52 -2.72 -12.26 5.66
N ASP A 53 -2.94 -13.23 4.78
CA ASP A 53 -3.39 -13.04 3.40
C ASP A 53 -4.92 -12.98 3.23
N SER A 54 -5.72 -13.05 4.30
CA SER A 54 -7.18 -13.03 4.21
C SER A 54 -7.75 -11.62 3.99
N ALA A 55 -7.06 -10.59 4.48
CA ALA A 55 -7.52 -9.21 4.38
C ALA A 55 -7.49 -8.69 2.93
N THR A 56 -8.58 -8.08 2.49
CA THR A 56 -8.77 -7.63 1.11
C THR A 56 -8.73 -6.12 0.97
N TRP A 57 -8.46 -5.64 -0.25
CA TRP A 57 -8.57 -4.21 -0.55
C TRP A 57 -9.99 -3.67 -0.36
N SER A 58 -11.00 -4.53 -0.55
CA SER A 58 -12.40 -4.21 -0.29
C SER A 58 -12.66 -3.96 1.20
N ASP A 59 -11.98 -4.67 2.10
CA ASP A 59 -12.07 -4.45 3.55
C ASP A 59 -11.49 -3.08 3.94
N PHE A 60 -10.46 -2.61 3.23
CA PHE A 60 -9.81 -1.32 3.51
C PHE A 60 -10.51 -0.12 2.84
N LEU A 61 -10.85 -0.24 1.56
CA LEU A 61 -11.37 0.87 0.72
C LEU A 61 -12.90 0.86 0.57
N GLY A 62 -13.57 -0.22 0.95
CA GLY A 62 -14.97 -0.42 0.66
C GLY A 62 -15.25 -0.38 -0.85
N LYS A 63 -16.26 0.41 -1.25
CA LYS A 63 -16.67 0.56 -2.66
C LYS A 63 -16.11 1.84 -3.32
N ASP A 64 -15.19 2.53 -2.65
CA ASP A 64 -14.75 3.84 -3.06
C ASP A 64 -13.65 3.81 -4.12
N LYS A 65 -14.09 3.94 -5.38
CA LYS A 65 -13.20 3.93 -6.54
C LYS A 65 -12.30 5.18 -6.64
N SER A 66 -12.59 6.24 -5.90
CA SER A 66 -11.78 7.47 -5.95
C SER A 66 -10.43 7.33 -5.22
N LEU A 67 -10.25 6.25 -4.46
CA LEU A 67 -9.03 5.97 -3.69
C LEU A 67 -8.21 4.80 -4.27
N GLU A 68 -8.47 4.38 -5.52
CA GLU A 68 -7.78 3.24 -6.13
C GLU A 68 -6.24 3.41 -6.15
N GLY A 69 -5.75 4.66 -6.18
CA GLY A 69 -4.31 4.99 -6.08
C GLY A 69 -3.63 4.50 -4.79
N VAL A 70 -4.39 4.16 -3.74
CA VAL A 70 -3.88 3.52 -2.52
C VAL A 70 -3.07 2.28 -2.83
N LYS A 71 -3.55 1.41 -3.73
CA LYS A 71 -2.89 0.12 -4.01
C LYS A 71 -1.48 0.34 -4.54
N THR A 72 -1.33 1.28 -5.47
CA THR A 72 -0.03 1.67 -6.03
C THR A 72 0.85 2.36 -4.99
N TYR A 73 0.29 3.25 -4.19
CA TYR A 73 1.01 3.94 -3.12
C TYR A 73 1.59 2.95 -2.10
N VAL A 74 0.77 2.02 -1.61
CA VAL A 74 1.19 0.96 -0.67
C VAL A 74 2.30 0.12 -1.27
N TYR A 75 2.14 -0.36 -2.50
CA TYR A 75 3.19 -1.10 -3.20
C TYR A 75 4.50 -0.33 -3.27
N MET A 76 4.48 0.92 -3.76
CA MET A 76 5.71 1.70 -3.96
C MET A 76 6.42 1.98 -2.64
N LYS A 77 5.67 2.30 -1.57
CA LYS A 77 6.23 2.50 -0.23
C LYS A 77 6.84 1.22 0.34
N VAL A 78 6.13 0.09 0.22
CA VAL A 78 6.63 -1.22 0.68
C VAL A 78 7.89 -1.59 -0.09
N ARG A 79 7.88 -1.49 -1.43
CA ARG A 79 9.05 -1.77 -2.27
C ARG A 79 10.25 -0.90 -1.88
N MET A 80 10.04 0.40 -1.67
CA MET A 80 11.12 1.31 -1.27
C MET A 80 11.80 0.94 0.05
N ILE A 81 11.12 0.21 0.95
CA ILE A 81 11.66 -0.20 2.25
C ILE A 81 12.25 -1.62 2.15
N PHE A 82 11.50 -2.55 1.55
CA PHE A 82 11.82 -3.98 1.53
C PHE A 82 12.84 -4.36 0.45
N ASP A 83 12.65 -3.87 -0.77
CA ASP A 83 13.49 -4.16 -1.93
C ASP A 83 13.74 -2.86 -2.75
N PRO A 84 14.52 -1.92 -2.18
CA PRO A 84 14.73 -0.62 -2.80
C PRO A 84 15.43 -0.77 -4.16
N PRO A 85 15.00 -0.03 -5.19
CA PRO A 85 15.68 -0.04 -6.49
C PRO A 85 17.16 0.35 -6.36
N THR A 86 18.05 -0.43 -6.98
CA THR A 86 19.50 -0.12 -7.01
C THR A 86 19.83 1.05 -7.95
N SER A 87 18.97 1.29 -8.95
CA SER A 87 19.11 2.43 -9.85
C SER A 87 18.58 3.71 -9.21
N SER A 88 19.45 4.72 -9.10
CA SER A 88 19.11 6.02 -8.54
C SER A 88 18.01 6.74 -9.34
N SER A 89 18.02 6.64 -10.67
CA SER A 89 16.99 7.26 -11.51
C SER A 89 15.61 6.61 -11.31
N VAL A 90 15.57 5.28 -11.15
CA VAL A 90 14.33 4.56 -10.83
C VAL A 90 13.84 4.92 -9.43
N MET A 91 14.76 4.98 -8.46
CA MET A 91 14.44 5.39 -7.09
C MET A 91 13.86 6.81 -7.04
N ASP A 92 14.47 7.76 -7.73
CA ASP A 92 14.00 9.15 -7.78
C ASP A 92 12.64 9.28 -8.49
N SER A 93 12.43 8.52 -9.58
CA SER A 93 11.12 8.43 -10.23
C SER A 93 10.06 7.89 -9.28
N MET A 94 10.38 6.83 -8.54
CA MET A 94 9.45 6.21 -7.59
C MET A 94 9.11 7.14 -6.43
N LYS A 95 10.10 7.85 -5.87
CA LYS A 95 9.87 8.87 -4.83
C LYS A 95 8.90 9.96 -5.31
N ARG A 96 9.10 10.49 -6.52
CA ARG A 96 8.18 11.50 -7.08
C ARG A 96 6.77 10.97 -7.28
N SER A 97 6.64 9.72 -7.73
CA SER A 97 5.31 9.07 -7.83
C SER A 97 4.66 8.87 -6.47
N ILE A 98 5.43 8.46 -5.46
CA ILE A 98 4.96 8.34 -4.07
C ILE A 98 4.44 9.68 -3.56
N ASP A 99 5.22 10.76 -3.73
CA ASP A 99 4.84 12.11 -3.29
C ASP A 99 3.56 12.60 -4.00
N GLU A 100 3.44 12.33 -5.30
CA GLU A 100 2.23 12.66 -6.07
C GLU A 100 1.00 11.90 -5.54
N PHE A 101 1.11 10.59 -5.35
CA PHE A 101 -0.01 9.80 -4.83
C PHE A 101 -0.39 10.22 -3.42
N GLU A 102 0.58 10.47 -2.54
CA GLU A 102 0.33 10.95 -1.18
C GLU A 102 -0.47 12.24 -1.17
N TRP A 103 -0.05 13.22 -1.98
CA TRP A 103 -0.76 14.47 -2.13
C TRP A 103 -2.18 14.27 -2.68
N ARG A 104 -2.35 13.48 -3.74
CA ARG A 104 -3.68 13.20 -4.33
C ARG A 104 -4.61 12.51 -3.36
N LEU A 105 -4.10 11.56 -2.58
CA LEU A 105 -4.87 10.82 -1.58
C LEU A 105 -5.29 11.74 -0.42
N ASN A 106 -4.40 12.63 0.02
CA ASN A 106 -4.74 13.63 1.03
C ASN A 106 -5.86 14.58 0.56
N ILE A 107 -5.80 15.05 -0.69
CA ILE A 107 -6.85 15.89 -1.28
C ILE A 107 -8.17 15.10 -1.41
N ALA A 108 -8.11 13.85 -1.90
CA ALA A 108 -9.29 13.00 -2.06
C ALA A 108 -9.97 12.70 -0.73
N ALA A 109 -9.21 12.47 0.34
CA ALA A 109 -9.72 12.30 1.70
C ALA A 109 -10.33 13.60 2.25
N SER A 110 -9.66 14.72 2.05
CA SER A 110 -10.13 16.03 2.53
C SER A 110 -11.45 16.47 1.89
N ASN A 111 -11.68 16.13 0.62
CA ASN A 111 -12.92 16.48 -0.10
C ASN A 111 -14.14 15.63 0.28
N LYS A 112 -13.97 14.56 1.05
CA LYS A 112 -15.08 13.69 1.50
C LYS A 112 -15.64 14.07 2.86
N LYS A 113 -14.95 14.95 3.59
CA LYS A 113 -15.42 15.57 4.83
C LYS A 113 -16.31 16.76 4.50
#